data_AF-A0A7W9GBQ8-F1
#
_entry.id   AF-A0A7W9GBQ8-F1
#
_cell.length_a   1.000
_cell.length_b   1.000
_cell.length_c   1.000
_cell.angle_alpha   90.00
_cell.angle_beta   90.00
_cell.angle_gamma   90.00
#
_symmetry.space_group_name_H-M   'P 1'
#
loop_
_entity.id
_entity.type
_entity.pdbx_description
1 polymer ?
#
loop_
_entity_poly.entity_id
_entity_poly.type
_entity_poly.pdbx_seq_one_letter_code
_entity_poly.pdbx_strand_id
1 'polypeptide(L)'
;MTTSASSGARWLLLDEYTGEVGEPDVTLGVCHDIDGLFVDPEPLPPPETFTLLGCDPAGPLLEALRYVGTERAWLPSIALTPVHRPGQRPAGCWEYEYGCTCEEELIDVTVVSRRPSAAREGLVDLDLRGYVRLLPEHGMPEVKPDGTGFRLSALDNEKLGECLDVAGVFRVRPAAPVHPATLIGFRPEASLPGCCRPPSSPSAVEIGRRPAGHRPGRRGGGAVADWHP
;
A
#
# COMPACT_ATOMS: atom_id res chain seq x y z
N MET A 1 -37.90 -24.12 18.63
CA MET A 1 -36.65 -24.90 18.60
C MET A 1 -36.29 -25.16 17.15
N THR A 2 -35.58 -24.23 16.53
CA THR A 2 -35.02 -24.37 15.18
C THR A 2 -33.67 -25.05 15.32
N THR A 3 -33.61 -26.33 14.96
CA THR A 3 -32.38 -27.12 14.88
C THR A 3 -31.50 -26.53 13.77
N SER A 4 -30.46 -25.81 14.18
CA SER A 4 -29.40 -25.33 13.31
C SER A 4 -28.58 -26.53 12.85
N ALA A 5 -28.70 -26.91 11.58
CA ALA A 5 -27.86 -27.94 10.99
C ALA A 5 -26.47 -27.36 10.70
N SER A 6 -25.62 -27.33 11.72
CA SER A 6 -24.21 -26.88 11.62
C SER A 6 -23.25 -28.05 11.38
N SER A 7 -23.62 -29.08 10.61
CA SER A 7 -22.80 -30.31 10.48
C SER A 7 -22.07 -30.45 9.14
N GLY A 8 -21.68 -29.35 8.51
CA GLY A 8 -20.88 -29.44 7.28
C GLY A 8 -20.14 -28.18 6.80
N ALA A 9 -20.34 -27.00 7.40
CA ALA A 9 -19.54 -25.83 7.03
C ALA A 9 -18.19 -25.86 7.73
N ARG A 10 -17.09 -25.65 7.00
CA ARG A 10 -15.74 -25.56 7.57
C ARG A 10 -15.22 -24.12 7.61
N TRP A 11 -15.78 -23.25 6.78
CA TRP A 11 -15.28 -21.89 6.57
C TRP A 11 -16.40 -20.85 6.71
N LEU A 12 -16.08 -19.73 7.34
CA LEU A 12 -16.93 -18.56 7.54
C LEU A 12 -16.34 -17.40 6.74
N LEU A 13 -17.15 -16.73 5.91
CA LEU A 13 -16.76 -15.54 5.18
C LEU A 13 -17.25 -14.30 5.93
N LEU A 14 -16.35 -13.39 6.26
CA LEU A 14 -16.61 -12.18 7.03
C LEU A 14 -16.32 -10.92 6.20
N ASP A 15 -17.07 -9.86 6.46
CA ASP A 15 -16.79 -8.51 6.03
C ASP A 15 -16.35 -7.67 7.22
N GLU A 16 -15.06 -7.37 7.26
CA GLU A 16 -14.39 -6.58 8.30
C GLU A 16 -14.43 -5.07 7.99
N TYR A 17 -14.82 -4.66 6.78
CA TYR A 17 -14.58 -3.30 6.29
C TYR A 17 -15.84 -2.49 5.97
N THR A 18 -17.00 -3.13 5.84
CA THR A 18 -18.25 -2.39 5.60
C THR A 18 -18.97 -1.95 6.87
N GLY A 19 -18.55 -2.45 8.04
CA GLY A 19 -19.04 -2.00 9.35
C GLY A 19 -18.51 -0.62 9.74
N GLU A 20 -19.23 0.07 10.64
CA GLU A 20 -18.67 1.24 11.33
C GLU A 20 -17.59 0.81 12.32
N VAL A 21 -16.61 1.68 12.61
CA VAL A 21 -15.55 1.39 13.58
C VAL A 21 -16.17 1.06 14.95
N GLY A 22 -15.96 -0.18 15.41
CA GLY A 22 -16.51 -0.69 16.68
C GLY A 22 -17.74 -1.59 16.53
N GLU A 23 -18.29 -1.74 15.33
CA GLU A 23 -19.26 -2.77 15.02
C GLU A 23 -18.56 -4.12 14.77
N PRO A 24 -19.20 -5.26 15.09
CA PRO A 24 -18.65 -6.58 14.79
C PRO A 24 -18.65 -6.84 13.27
N ASP A 25 -17.69 -7.65 12.82
CA ASP A 25 -17.62 -8.11 11.43
C ASP A 25 -18.94 -8.76 10.99
N VAL A 26 -19.38 -8.44 9.78
CA VAL A 26 -20.62 -8.98 9.22
C VAL A 26 -20.35 -10.34 8.58
N THR A 27 -21.08 -11.37 8.99
CA THR A 27 -21.02 -12.66 8.30
C THR A 27 -21.68 -12.58 6.94
N LEU A 28 -20.91 -12.84 5.89
CA LEU A 28 -21.39 -12.87 4.51
C LEU A 28 -21.97 -14.25 4.13
N GLY A 29 -21.47 -15.31 4.75
CA GLY A 29 -21.96 -16.67 4.51
C GLY A 29 -20.99 -17.74 5.01
N VAL A 30 -21.37 -19.00 4.79
CA VAL A 30 -20.57 -20.17 5.14
C VAL A 30 -20.26 -21.00 3.91
N CYS A 31 -19.10 -21.64 3.85
CA CYS A 31 -18.77 -22.62 2.82
C CYS A 31 -18.25 -23.93 3.41
N HIS A 32 -18.42 -25.01 2.64
CA HIS A 32 -17.92 -26.32 2.99
C HIS A 32 -16.41 -26.38 2.80
N ASP A 33 -15.93 -25.82 1.68
CA ASP A 33 -14.51 -25.76 1.37
C ASP A 33 -14.17 -24.53 0.52
N ILE A 34 -12.88 -24.25 0.36
CA ILE A 34 -12.37 -23.21 -0.54
C ILE A 34 -11.26 -23.80 -1.39
N ASP A 35 -11.50 -23.89 -2.70
CA ASP A 35 -10.48 -24.26 -3.67
C ASP A 35 -9.72 -23.02 -4.14
N GLY A 36 -8.43 -23.16 -4.45
CA GLY A 36 -7.60 -22.07 -4.97
C GLY A 36 -7.08 -21.05 -3.96
N LEU A 37 -7.58 -21.03 -2.71
CA LEU A 37 -7.12 -20.06 -1.68
C LEU A 37 -5.76 -20.42 -1.06
N PHE A 38 -5.48 -21.72 -0.94
CA PHE A 38 -4.25 -22.24 -0.31
C PHE A 38 -3.31 -22.88 -1.33
N VAL A 39 -3.27 -22.34 -2.55
CA VAL A 39 -2.29 -22.76 -3.54
C VAL A 39 -0.90 -22.26 -3.14
N ASP A 40 0.13 -23.02 -3.48
CA ASP A 40 1.50 -22.56 -3.30
C ASP A 40 1.67 -21.23 -4.03
N PRO A 41 2.19 -20.18 -3.36
CA PRO A 41 2.41 -18.92 -4.01
C PRO A 41 3.37 -19.11 -5.16
N GLU A 42 3.14 -18.41 -6.27
CA GLU A 42 4.13 -18.32 -7.33
C GLU A 42 5.46 -17.82 -6.75
N PRO A 43 6.61 -18.27 -7.29
CA PRO A 43 7.90 -17.72 -6.89
C PRO A 43 7.87 -16.20 -6.98
N LEU A 44 8.41 -15.53 -5.95
CA LEU A 44 8.52 -14.08 -5.97
C LEU A 44 9.24 -13.64 -7.24
N PRO A 45 8.80 -12.54 -7.87
CA PRO A 45 9.53 -11.98 -8.99
C PRO A 45 10.97 -11.65 -8.57
N PRO A 46 11.92 -11.56 -9.51
CA PRO A 46 13.25 -11.09 -9.18
C PRO A 46 13.17 -9.65 -8.63
N PRO A 47 14.04 -9.28 -7.67
CA PRO A 47 14.08 -7.91 -7.18
C PRO A 47 14.33 -6.92 -8.33
N GLU A 48 13.59 -5.81 -8.33
CA GLU A 48 13.70 -4.72 -9.28
C GLU A 48 14.93 -3.85 -8.99
N THR A 49 15.31 -3.02 -9.96
CA THR A 49 16.35 -1.98 -9.80
C THR A 49 15.71 -0.60 -9.75
N PHE A 50 16.13 0.21 -8.79
CA PHE A 50 15.71 1.59 -8.62
C PHE A 50 16.94 2.49 -8.57
N THR A 51 16.77 3.76 -8.93
CA THR A 51 17.81 4.76 -8.75
C THR A 51 17.24 5.92 -7.93
N LEU A 52 17.90 6.25 -6.83
CA LEU A 52 17.66 7.49 -6.10
C LEU A 52 18.68 8.54 -6.57
N LEU A 53 18.22 9.74 -6.91
CA LEU A 53 19.02 10.77 -7.57
C LEU A 53 19.23 11.97 -6.66
N GLY A 54 20.47 12.45 -6.58
CA GLY A 54 20.82 13.65 -5.82
C GLY A 54 20.44 13.53 -4.34
N CYS A 55 20.90 12.46 -3.68
CA CYS A 55 20.57 12.17 -2.31
C CYS A 55 21.57 12.77 -1.31
N ASP A 56 21.06 13.16 -0.15
CA ASP A 56 21.78 13.44 1.09
C ASP A 56 21.41 12.36 2.13
N PRO A 57 22.13 11.22 2.16
CA PRO A 57 21.79 10.08 3.00
C PRO A 57 22.01 10.36 4.48
N ALA A 58 21.11 9.87 5.32
CA ALA A 58 21.18 9.98 6.78
C ALA A 58 20.93 8.62 7.44
N GLY A 59 21.22 8.55 8.75
CA GLY A 59 20.86 7.42 9.59
C GLY A 59 21.31 6.06 9.05
N PRO A 60 20.45 5.03 9.11
CA PRO A 60 20.75 3.68 8.63
C PRO A 60 21.15 3.62 7.15
N LEU A 61 20.61 4.48 6.29
CA LEU A 61 21.01 4.49 4.88
C LEU A 61 22.47 4.93 4.74
N LEU A 62 22.88 5.97 5.47
CA LEU A 62 24.28 6.40 5.49
C LEU A 62 25.21 5.31 6.06
N GLU A 63 24.74 4.53 7.02
CA GLU A 63 25.47 3.37 7.53
C GLU A 63 25.61 2.26 6.46
N ALA A 64 24.51 1.87 5.81
CA ALA A 64 24.50 0.86 4.76
C ALA A 64 25.47 1.20 3.61
N LEU A 65 25.64 2.49 3.29
CA LEU A 65 26.58 2.95 2.27
C LEU A 65 28.05 2.62 2.56
N ARG A 66 28.41 2.34 3.82
CA ARG A 66 29.77 1.90 4.19
C ARG A 66 30.04 0.45 3.79
N TYR A 67 28.99 -0.31 3.50
CA TYR A 67 29.04 -1.75 3.26
C TYR A 67 28.68 -2.13 1.81
N VAL A 68 28.57 -1.16 0.90
CA VAL A 68 28.26 -1.39 -0.53
C VAL A 68 29.20 -2.46 -1.10
N GLY A 69 28.59 -3.43 -1.80
CA GLY A 69 29.30 -4.62 -2.30
C GLY A 69 29.33 -5.80 -1.33
N THR A 70 28.62 -5.71 -0.20
CA THR A 70 28.45 -6.80 0.77
C THR A 70 26.98 -6.97 1.15
N GLU A 71 26.64 -8.11 1.76
CA GLU A 71 25.30 -8.40 2.29
C GLU A 71 24.83 -7.43 3.39
N ARG A 72 25.73 -6.59 3.95
CA ARG A 72 25.39 -5.58 4.96
C ARG A 72 24.93 -4.25 4.37
N ALA A 73 24.98 -4.08 3.06
CA ALA A 73 24.42 -2.90 2.38
C ALA A 73 22.91 -3.01 2.23
N TRP A 74 22.21 -3.42 3.28
CA TRP A 74 20.81 -3.83 3.23
C TRP A 74 19.98 -3.04 4.23
N LEU A 75 18.76 -2.68 3.83
CA LEU A 75 17.74 -2.05 4.65
C LEU A 75 16.43 -2.84 4.53
N PRO A 76 15.67 -3.00 5.63
CA PRO A 76 14.39 -3.68 5.60
C PRO A 76 13.37 -2.95 4.71
N SER A 77 13.35 -1.62 4.74
CA SER A 77 12.51 -0.81 3.88
C SER A 77 13.03 0.63 3.73
N ILE A 78 12.49 1.31 2.71
CA ILE A 78 12.63 2.74 2.48
C ILE A 78 11.27 3.27 2.03
N ALA A 79 10.63 4.08 2.86
CA ALA A 79 9.49 4.90 2.47
C ALA A 79 9.97 6.13 1.67
N LEU A 80 9.28 6.40 0.56
CA LEU A 80 9.54 7.46 -0.40
C LEU A 80 8.40 8.48 -0.34
N THR A 81 8.45 9.40 0.60
CA THR A 81 7.42 10.43 0.73
C THR A 81 7.71 11.60 -0.23
N PRO A 82 6.84 11.91 -1.21
CA PRO A 82 7.04 13.06 -2.09
C PRO A 82 6.99 14.38 -1.33
N VAL A 83 7.91 15.29 -1.63
CA VAL A 83 7.87 16.67 -1.16
C VAL A 83 7.07 17.51 -2.15
N HIS A 84 5.79 17.74 -1.85
CA HIS A 84 4.91 18.54 -2.70
C HIS A 84 5.24 20.04 -2.63
N ARG A 85 5.06 20.76 -3.75
CA ARG A 85 5.12 22.22 -3.73
C ARG A 85 3.90 22.79 -2.99
N PRO A 86 4.05 23.92 -2.27
CA PRO A 86 2.92 24.61 -1.66
C PRO A 86 1.81 24.87 -2.68
N GLY A 87 0.59 24.42 -2.37
CA GLY A 87 -0.59 24.58 -3.24
C GLY A 87 -0.66 23.66 -4.46
N GLN A 88 0.30 22.75 -4.68
CA GLN A 88 0.31 21.80 -5.80
C GLN A 88 0.20 20.34 -5.34
N ARG A 89 -0.48 20.11 -4.21
CA ARG A 89 -0.75 18.76 -3.73
C ARG A 89 -1.81 18.10 -4.63
N PRO A 90 -1.62 16.84 -5.09
CA PRO A 90 -2.62 16.15 -5.89
C PRO A 90 -3.97 16.02 -5.17
N ALA A 91 -5.07 16.10 -5.93
CA ALA A 91 -6.40 15.84 -5.39
C ALA A 91 -6.48 14.39 -4.89
N GLY A 92 -6.72 14.20 -3.59
CA GLY A 92 -6.73 12.89 -2.94
C GLY A 92 -5.44 12.53 -2.20
N CYS A 93 -4.39 13.35 -2.29
CA CYS A 93 -3.22 13.20 -1.44
C CYS A 93 -3.49 13.77 -0.05
N TRP A 94 -3.48 12.91 0.97
CA TRP A 94 -3.69 13.31 2.36
C TRP A 94 -2.39 13.23 3.12
N GLU A 95 -2.09 14.28 3.88
CA GLU A 95 -0.91 14.33 4.75
C GLU A 95 -1.28 13.82 6.13
N TYR A 96 -0.37 13.04 6.69
CA TYR A 96 -0.39 12.59 8.08
C TYR A 96 0.97 12.91 8.70
N GLU A 97 1.11 12.68 10.00
CA GLU A 97 2.23 13.17 10.82
C GLU A 97 3.61 12.90 10.21
N TYR A 98 3.78 11.76 9.54
CA TYR A 98 5.07 11.31 9.00
C TYR A 98 5.11 11.12 7.49
N GLY A 99 4.03 11.43 6.76
CA GLY A 99 3.97 11.13 5.33
C GLY A 99 2.72 11.63 4.62
N CYS A 100 2.46 11.07 3.44
CA CYS A 100 1.21 11.30 2.73
C CYS A 100 0.77 10.05 1.97
N THR A 101 -0.48 10.02 1.50
CA THR A 101 -1.00 8.88 0.72
C THR A 101 -0.36 8.73 -0.66
N CYS A 102 0.56 9.63 -1.03
CA CYS A 102 1.37 9.54 -2.24
C CYS A 102 2.73 8.86 -1.99
N GLU A 103 2.96 8.36 -0.78
CA GLU A 103 4.17 7.64 -0.39
C GLU A 103 4.22 6.25 -1.02
N GLU A 104 5.40 5.88 -1.50
CA GLU A 104 5.71 4.53 -1.96
C GLU A 104 6.69 3.87 -1.00
N GLU A 105 6.57 2.57 -0.77
CA GLU A 105 7.50 1.83 0.08
C GLU A 105 8.31 0.84 -0.75
N LEU A 106 9.63 0.93 -0.64
CA LEU A 106 10.56 -0.10 -1.09
C LEU A 106 10.85 -1.05 0.08
N ILE A 107 10.90 -2.36 -0.17
CA ILE A 107 11.19 -3.38 0.84
C ILE A 107 12.32 -4.30 0.38
N ASP A 108 13.01 -4.90 1.35
CA ASP A 108 14.15 -5.79 1.12
C ASP A 108 15.22 -5.13 0.22
N VAL A 109 15.66 -3.95 0.65
CA VAL A 109 16.42 -3.02 -0.19
C VAL A 109 17.91 -3.21 0.02
N THR A 110 18.62 -3.61 -1.03
CA THR A 110 20.08 -3.64 -1.08
C THR A 110 20.61 -2.43 -1.84
N VAL A 111 21.56 -1.71 -1.27
CA VAL A 111 22.31 -0.65 -1.96
C VAL A 111 23.41 -1.31 -2.80
N VAL A 112 23.21 -1.29 -4.11
CA VAL A 112 24.10 -1.93 -5.09
C VAL A 112 25.30 -1.05 -5.39
N SER A 113 25.07 0.25 -5.55
CA SER A 113 26.10 1.18 -6.00
C SER A 113 25.83 2.60 -5.46
N ARG A 114 26.90 3.39 -5.38
CA ARG A 114 26.82 4.83 -5.13
C ARG A 114 27.79 5.58 -6.05
N ARG A 115 27.40 6.77 -6.47
CA ARG A 115 28.25 7.67 -7.27
C ARG A 115 27.98 9.13 -6.90
N PRO A 116 28.94 10.04 -7.08
CA PRO A 116 28.67 11.47 -6.97
C PRO A 116 27.53 11.88 -7.91
N SER A 117 26.60 12.70 -7.41
CA SER A 117 25.49 13.19 -8.23
C SER A 117 25.94 14.34 -9.14
N ALA A 118 25.43 14.36 -10.36
CA ALA A 118 25.61 15.50 -11.26
C ALA A 118 24.75 16.72 -10.89
N ALA A 119 23.74 16.54 -10.02
CA ALA A 119 22.78 17.59 -9.69
C ALA A 119 23.36 18.68 -8.78
N ARG A 120 24.21 18.30 -7.81
CA ARG A 120 24.86 19.22 -6.87
C ARG A 120 26.05 18.54 -6.19
N GLU A 121 27.09 19.31 -5.92
CA GLU A 121 28.23 18.87 -5.12
C GLU A 121 27.78 18.40 -3.72
N GLY A 122 28.40 17.33 -3.22
CA GLY A 122 28.08 16.72 -1.93
C GLY A 122 26.93 15.72 -1.95
N LEU A 123 26.10 15.70 -3.01
CA LEU A 123 25.02 14.72 -3.16
C LEU A 123 25.51 13.45 -3.88
N VAL A 124 24.80 12.34 -3.67
CA VAL A 124 25.09 11.05 -4.28
C VAL A 124 23.87 10.48 -5.01
N ASP A 125 24.09 9.81 -6.13
CA ASP A 125 23.08 8.93 -6.70
C ASP A 125 23.30 7.50 -6.20
N LEU A 126 22.21 6.80 -5.91
CA LEU A 126 22.21 5.44 -5.35
C LEU A 126 21.49 4.50 -6.30
N ASP A 127 22.10 3.37 -6.62
CA ASP A 127 21.41 2.27 -7.30
C ASP A 127 21.01 1.24 -6.26
N LEU A 128 19.73 0.90 -6.25
CA LEU A 128 19.10 0.02 -5.29
C LEU A 128 18.56 -1.22 -6.00
N ARG A 129 18.49 -2.32 -5.25
CA ARG A 129 17.78 -3.53 -5.65
C ARG A 129 16.81 -3.94 -4.55
N GLY A 130 15.56 -4.24 -4.88
CA GLY A 130 14.55 -4.62 -3.90
C GLY A 130 13.17 -4.77 -4.52
N TYR A 131 12.12 -4.59 -3.73
CA TYR A 131 10.73 -4.69 -4.18
C TYR A 131 9.96 -3.41 -3.87
N VAL A 132 8.95 -3.09 -4.69
CA VAL A 132 7.94 -2.09 -4.31
C VAL A 132 6.81 -2.80 -3.59
N ARG A 133 6.42 -2.28 -2.43
CA ARG A 133 5.22 -2.75 -1.74
C ARG A 133 3.99 -2.17 -2.41
N LEU A 134 3.23 -3.04 -3.07
CA LEU A 134 1.99 -2.67 -3.73
C LEU A 134 0.82 -3.00 -2.79
N LEU A 135 0.18 -1.97 -2.25
CA LEU A 135 -1.05 -2.13 -1.47
C LEU A 135 -2.25 -2.02 -2.41
N PRO A 136 -3.17 -3.01 -2.46
CA PRO A 136 -4.32 -3.00 -3.36
C PRO A 136 -5.17 -1.73 -3.26
N GLU A 137 -5.29 -1.17 -2.06
CA GLU A 137 -6.02 0.08 -1.80
C GLU A 137 -5.40 1.33 -2.45
N HIS A 138 -4.11 1.32 -2.77
CA HIS A 138 -3.39 2.49 -3.32
C HIS A 138 -3.17 2.40 -4.84
N GLY A 139 -3.48 1.27 -5.45
CA GLY A 139 -3.26 1.03 -6.87
C GLY A 139 -1.77 0.91 -7.22
N MET A 140 -1.47 0.87 -8.52
CA MET A 140 -0.09 0.76 -8.99
C MET A 140 0.53 2.17 -9.10
N PRO A 141 1.77 2.38 -8.62
CA PRO A 141 2.46 3.65 -8.81
C PRO A 141 2.90 3.80 -10.25
N GLU A 142 1.99 4.23 -11.12
CA GLU A 142 2.26 4.42 -12.55
C GLU A 142 2.83 5.80 -12.84
N VAL A 143 2.38 6.81 -12.08
CA VAL A 143 2.71 8.22 -12.33
C VAL A 143 3.38 8.80 -11.10
N LYS A 144 4.56 9.39 -11.31
CA LYS A 144 5.28 10.11 -10.27
C LYS A 144 4.47 11.34 -9.82
N PRO A 145 4.21 11.52 -8.52
CA PRO A 145 3.58 12.72 -8.01
C PRO A 145 4.40 13.97 -8.33
N ASP A 146 3.73 15.09 -8.62
CA ASP A 146 4.40 16.38 -8.74
C ASP A 146 5.04 16.77 -7.40
N GLY A 147 6.32 17.15 -7.45
CA GLY A 147 7.09 17.48 -6.27
C GLY A 147 8.45 18.11 -6.58
N THR A 148 9.20 18.39 -5.51
CA THR A 148 10.57 18.91 -5.56
C THR A 148 11.63 17.89 -5.13
N GLY A 149 11.20 16.69 -4.73
CA GLY A 149 12.06 15.62 -4.25
C GLY A 149 11.30 14.64 -3.38
N PHE A 150 12.05 13.83 -2.64
CA PHE A 150 11.55 12.78 -1.77
C PHE A 150 12.25 12.85 -0.41
N ARG A 151 11.47 12.72 0.65
CA ARG A 151 11.99 12.40 1.98
C ARG A 151 12.04 10.88 2.11
N LEU A 152 13.13 10.39 2.69
CA LEU A 152 13.33 8.96 2.93
C LEU A 152 13.19 8.66 4.42
N SER A 153 12.42 7.64 4.76
CA SER A 153 12.25 7.14 6.13
C SER A 153 12.20 5.62 6.20
N ALA A 154 12.56 5.06 7.36
CA ALA A 154 12.33 3.66 7.68
C ALA A 154 10.89 3.45 8.20
N LEU A 155 10.49 2.18 8.41
CA LEU A 155 9.16 1.80 8.94
C LEU A 155 8.78 2.48 10.26
N ASP A 156 9.76 2.79 11.10
CA ASP A 156 9.58 3.47 12.39
C ASP A 156 9.69 5.01 12.28
N ASN A 157 9.68 5.53 11.04
CA ASN A 157 9.90 6.93 10.69
C ASN A 157 11.32 7.45 10.98
N GLU A 158 12.31 6.57 11.21
CA GLU A 158 13.70 6.99 11.29
C GLU A 158 14.14 7.64 9.97
N LYS A 159 14.81 8.80 10.04
CA LYS A 159 15.25 9.56 8.85
C LYS A 159 16.36 8.81 8.12
N LEU A 160 16.10 8.46 6.85
CA LEU A 160 17.08 7.85 5.95
C LEU A 160 17.73 8.87 5.00
N GLY A 161 17.19 10.08 4.91
CA GLY A 161 17.77 11.17 4.11
C GLY A 161 16.73 11.84 3.21
N GLU A 162 17.22 12.53 2.20
CA GLU A 162 16.41 13.22 1.20
C GLU A 162 17.03 13.00 -0.18
N CYS A 163 16.20 12.93 -1.22
CA CYS A 163 16.64 12.82 -2.61
C CYS A 163 15.90 13.83 -3.49
N LEU A 164 16.58 14.30 -4.54
CA LEU A 164 15.98 15.23 -5.49
C LEU A 164 15.01 14.54 -6.46
N ASP A 165 15.26 13.28 -6.79
CA ASP A 165 14.36 12.50 -7.65
C ASP A 165 14.56 10.99 -7.46
N VAL A 166 13.67 10.20 -8.06
CA VAL A 166 13.78 8.74 -8.15
C VAL A 166 13.43 8.24 -9.56
N ALA A 167 14.02 7.12 -9.95
CA ALA A 167 13.75 6.42 -11.20
C ALA A 167 13.46 4.93 -10.96
N GLY A 168 12.59 4.35 -11.79
CA GLY A 168 12.20 2.93 -11.74
C GLY A 168 11.05 2.61 -10.79
N VAL A 169 10.77 3.48 -9.80
CA VAL A 169 9.65 3.30 -8.85
C VAL A 169 8.31 3.50 -9.56
N PHE A 170 8.11 4.66 -10.17
CA PHE A 170 6.88 5.05 -10.85
C PHE A 170 6.89 4.58 -12.30
N ARG A 171 6.17 3.49 -12.57
CA ARG A 171 6.05 2.91 -13.91
C ARG A 171 4.89 1.92 -13.96
N VAL A 172 4.38 1.69 -15.15
CA VAL A 172 3.46 0.58 -15.42
C VAL A 172 4.21 -0.73 -15.18
N ARG A 173 3.63 -1.60 -14.36
CA ARG A 173 4.09 -2.98 -14.15
C ARG A 173 3.06 -3.94 -14.74
N PRO A 174 3.48 -5.13 -15.20
CA PRO A 174 2.54 -6.19 -15.52
C PRO A 174 1.64 -6.48 -14.33
N ALA A 175 0.34 -6.68 -14.58
CA ALA A 175 -0.56 -7.13 -13.53
C ALA A 175 -0.08 -8.47 -12.98
N ALA A 176 -0.10 -8.61 -11.65
CA ALA A 176 0.15 -9.89 -11.03
C ALA A 176 -0.91 -10.90 -11.49
N PRO A 177 -0.56 -12.18 -11.71
CA PRO A 177 -1.54 -13.21 -11.93
C PRO A 177 -2.55 -13.23 -10.77
N VAL A 178 -3.83 -13.19 -11.10
CA VAL A 178 -4.90 -13.35 -10.11
C VAL A 178 -5.24 -14.84 -10.07
N HIS A 179 -4.99 -15.48 -8.92
CA HIS A 179 -5.44 -16.84 -8.67
C HIS A 179 -6.84 -16.79 -8.06
N PRO A 180 -7.89 -17.18 -8.81
CA PRO A 180 -9.24 -17.13 -8.27
C PRO A 180 -9.43 -18.20 -7.18
N ALA A 181 -10.11 -17.83 -6.10
CA ALA A 181 -10.61 -18.79 -5.12
C ALA A 181 -12.06 -19.16 -5.43
N THR A 182 -12.41 -20.45 -5.28
CA THR A 182 -13.77 -20.95 -5.48
C THR A 182 -14.36 -21.43 -4.16
N LEU A 183 -15.46 -20.81 -3.74
CA LEU A 183 -16.18 -21.20 -2.52
C LEU A 183 -17.07 -22.42 -2.79
N ILE A 184 -16.69 -23.58 -2.24
CA ILE A 184 -17.39 -24.85 -2.46
C ILE A 184 -18.51 -25.02 -1.44
N GLY A 185 -19.73 -25.24 -1.93
CA GLY A 185 -20.92 -25.39 -1.07
C GLY A 185 -21.30 -24.11 -0.33
N PHE A 186 -20.98 -22.95 -0.90
CA PHE A 186 -21.27 -21.65 -0.31
C PHE A 186 -22.76 -21.42 -0.09
N ARG A 187 -23.09 -20.94 1.11
CA ARG A 187 -24.44 -20.56 1.53
C ARG A 187 -24.38 -19.14 2.07
N PRO A 188 -24.95 -18.16 1.36
CA PRO A 188 -24.95 -16.79 1.82
C PRO A 188 -25.82 -16.65 3.07
N GLU A 189 -25.46 -15.75 3.97
CA GLU A 189 -26.45 -15.18 4.87
C GLU A 189 -27.33 -14.21 4.08
N ALA A 190 -28.59 -14.03 4.49
CA ALA A 190 -29.71 -13.57 3.66
C ALA A 190 -29.60 -12.15 3.04
N SER A 191 -28.44 -11.50 3.15
CA SER A 191 -28.16 -10.16 2.69
C SER A 191 -26.78 -10.04 2.06
N LEU A 192 -26.46 -10.85 1.05
CA LEU A 192 -25.39 -10.45 0.13
C LEU A 192 -25.91 -9.28 -0.72
N PRO A 193 -25.19 -8.14 -0.78
CA PRO A 193 -25.50 -7.11 -1.78
C PRO A 193 -25.48 -7.75 -3.17
N GLY A 194 -26.38 -7.31 -4.07
CA GLY A 194 -26.79 -7.99 -5.32
C GLY A 194 -25.74 -8.33 -6.39
N CYS A 195 -24.45 -8.41 -6.05
CA CYS A 195 -23.36 -8.84 -6.91
C CYS A 195 -23.39 -10.35 -7.25
N CYS A 196 -24.09 -11.18 -6.47
CA CYS A 196 -24.10 -12.64 -6.63
C CYS A 196 -25.30 -13.20 -7.42
N ARG A 197 -25.94 -12.41 -8.29
CA ARG A 197 -26.86 -12.98 -9.29
C ARG A 197 -26.01 -13.64 -10.38
N PRO A 198 -26.19 -14.94 -10.69
CA PRO A 198 -25.31 -15.63 -11.64
C PRO A 198 -25.39 -14.95 -13.02
N PRO A 199 -24.27 -14.51 -13.61
CA PRO A 199 -24.22 -14.16 -15.01
C PRO A 199 -24.30 -15.45 -15.85
N SER A 200 -24.97 -15.38 -17.00
CA SER A 200 -25.02 -16.48 -18.00
C SER A 200 -23.68 -16.73 -18.72
N SER A 201 -22.57 -16.27 -18.14
CA SER A 201 -21.19 -16.39 -18.62
C SER A 201 -20.25 -16.32 -17.41
N PRO A 202 -19.06 -16.97 -17.42
CA PRO A 202 -18.14 -16.95 -16.29
C PRO A 202 -17.49 -15.57 -16.16
N SER A 203 -18.09 -14.70 -15.35
CA SER A 203 -17.45 -13.47 -14.89
C SER A 203 -16.74 -13.77 -13.58
N ALA A 204 -15.44 -13.50 -13.53
CA ALA A 204 -14.64 -13.59 -12.31
C ALA A 204 -15.27 -12.74 -11.20
N VAL A 205 -15.43 -13.32 -10.01
CA VAL A 205 -15.66 -12.57 -8.78
C VAL A 205 -14.29 -12.22 -8.24
N GLU A 206 -13.92 -10.94 -8.33
CA GLU A 206 -12.68 -10.43 -7.78
C GLU A 206 -12.88 -10.21 -6.27
N ILE A 207 -12.14 -10.95 -5.43
CA ILE A 207 -12.05 -10.67 -3.99
C ILE A 207 -11.05 -9.51 -3.86
N GLY A 208 -11.54 -8.29 -4.06
CA GLY A 208 -10.74 -7.07 -3.97
C GLY A 208 -11.11 -6.24 -2.74
N ARG A 209 -10.10 -5.78 -1.98
CA ARG A 209 -10.26 -4.65 -1.06
C ARG A 209 -10.55 -3.39 -1.87
N ARG A 210 -11.58 -2.60 -1.51
CA ARG A 210 -11.79 -1.28 -2.09
C ARG A 210 -11.13 -0.17 -1.25
N PRO A 211 -10.61 0.89 -1.89
CA PRO A 211 -9.83 1.95 -1.24
C PRO A 211 -10.64 2.77 -0.25
N ALA A 212 -10.02 3.13 0.87
CA ALA A 212 -10.56 4.13 1.78
C ALA A 212 -10.50 5.52 1.13
N GLY A 213 -11.65 6.07 0.76
CA GLY A 213 -11.76 7.39 0.13
C GLY A 213 -12.93 8.23 0.64
N HIS A 214 -12.58 9.23 1.47
CA HIS A 214 -13.12 10.59 1.48
C HIS A 214 -14.51 10.86 2.12
N ARG A 215 -14.50 11.49 3.32
CA ARG A 215 -15.60 12.36 3.81
C ARG A 215 -15.36 13.80 3.32
N PRO A 216 -16.36 14.51 2.75
CA PRO A 216 -16.28 15.96 2.55
C PRO A 216 -16.59 16.71 3.85
N GLY A 217 -15.87 17.83 4.04
CA GLY A 217 -15.86 18.63 5.25
C GLY A 217 -17.21 19.18 5.71
N ARG A 218 -17.37 19.23 7.04
CA ARG A 218 -18.49 19.88 7.72
C ARG A 218 -18.25 21.40 7.77
N ARG A 219 -19.14 22.16 7.12
CA ARG A 219 -19.39 23.57 7.47
C ARG A 219 -19.99 23.60 8.88
N GLY A 220 -19.31 24.23 9.82
CA GLY A 220 -19.87 24.61 11.12
C GLY A 220 -20.22 26.09 11.11
N GLY A 221 -21.50 26.41 11.00
CA GLY A 221 -22.04 27.74 11.28
C GLY A 221 -22.85 27.71 12.57
N GLY A 222 -22.50 28.60 13.51
CA GLY A 222 -23.42 29.33 14.39
C GLY A 222 -23.92 28.68 15.69
N ALA A 223 -23.43 29.16 16.83
CA ALA A 223 -24.17 29.87 17.91
C ALA A 223 -23.26 29.96 19.16
N VAL A 224 -22.68 31.12 19.48
CA VAL A 224 -23.13 32.14 20.47
C VAL A 224 -23.45 31.57 21.86
N ALA A 225 -22.61 31.91 22.84
CA ALA A 225 -23.03 32.42 24.15
C ALA A 225 -21.89 33.25 24.76
N ASP A 226 -22.21 34.50 25.04
CA ASP A 226 -21.42 35.53 25.72
C ASP A 226 -20.98 35.12 27.12
N TRP A 227 -19.89 35.71 27.64
CA TRP A 227 -19.83 36.40 28.94
C TRP A 227 -18.58 37.29 28.98
N HIS A 228 -18.79 38.61 29.02
CA HIS A 228 -17.86 39.67 29.45
C HIS A 228 -18.13 39.99 30.93
N PRO A 229 -17.35 40.85 31.62
CA PRO A 229 -16.09 41.52 31.22
C PRO A 229 -14.84 41.02 31.95
#